data_AF-Q7MRS8-F1
#
_entry.id   AF-Q7MRS8-F1
#
_cell.length_a   1.000
_cell.length_b   1.000
_cell.length_c   1.000
_cell.angle_alpha   90.00
_cell.angle_beta   90.00
_cell.angle_gamma   90.00
#
_symmetry.space_group_name_H-M   'P 1'
#
loop_
_entity.id
_entity.type
_entity.pdbx_description
1 polymer ?
#
loop_
_entity_poly.entity_id
_entity_poly.type
_entity_poly.pdbx_seq_one_letter_code
_entity_poly.pdbx_strand_id
1 'polypeptide(L)'
;MFHIEGDTLNLSWEMTLDEVKELKEFLEEKLVYIEAIELDEEGDPSTSSLLQLLFSVKKSKPEIVIPALEVGVMRFGRFGKIGWRV
;
A
#
# COMPACT_ATOMS: atom_id res chain seq x y z
N MET A 1 -4.27 5.44 9.65
CA MET A 1 -5.65 4.93 9.63
C MET A 1 -6.01 4.45 8.23
N PHE A 2 -6.90 3.45 8.11
CA PHE A 2 -7.42 2.93 6.84
C PHE A 2 -8.94 2.77 6.89
N HIS A 3 -9.60 2.84 5.74
CA HIS A 3 -11.04 2.54 5.60
C HIS A 3 -11.35 1.91 4.25
N ILE A 4 -12.55 1.34 4.13
CA ILE A 4 -13.00 0.62 2.92
C ILE A 4 -14.17 1.38 2.30
N GLU A 5 -14.08 1.62 1.00
CA GLU A 5 -15.16 2.15 0.17
C GLU A 5 -15.44 1.17 -0.97
N GLY A 6 -16.48 0.34 -0.80
CA GLY A 6 -16.78 -0.75 -1.75
C GLY A 6 -15.68 -1.82 -1.75
N ASP A 7 -14.98 -1.94 -2.87
CA ASP A 7 -13.84 -2.84 -3.11
C ASP A 7 -12.48 -2.13 -3.04
N THR A 8 -12.49 -0.85 -2.66
CA THR A 8 -11.29 -0.01 -2.57
C THR A 8 -10.89 0.18 -1.10
N LEU A 9 -9.60 -0.03 -0.82
CA LEU A 9 -8.97 0.20 0.47
C LEU A 9 -8.21 1.52 0.42
N ASN A 10 -8.66 2.50 1.20
CA ASN A 10 -8.05 3.81 1.32
C ASN A 10 -7.10 3.84 2.51
N LEU A 11 -5.86 4.29 2.29
CA LEU A 11 -4.77 4.30 3.27
C LEU A 11 -4.16 5.68 3.42
N SER A 12 -3.75 6.05 4.64
CA SER A 12 -2.86 7.19 4.85
C SER A 12 -1.38 6.79 4.69
N TRP A 13 -0.55 7.70 4.17
CA TRP A 13 0.92 7.54 4.21
C TRP A 13 1.50 7.60 5.62
N GLU A 14 0.79 8.21 6.57
CA GLU A 14 1.26 8.48 7.91
C GLU A 14 0.89 7.37 8.93
N MET A 15 0.90 6.11 8.49
CA MET A 15 0.61 4.97 9.37
C MET A 15 1.79 4.62 10.28
N THR A 16 1.54 4.50 11.58
CA THR A 16 2.48 3.94 12.54
C THR A 16 2.77 2.46 12.25
N LEU A 17 3.85 1.92 12.84
CA LEU A 17 4.18 0.51 12.67
C LEU A 17 3.07 -0.42 13.16
N ASP A 18 2.38 -0.06 14.23
CA ASP A 18 1.31 -0.88 14.80
C ASP A 18 0.06 -0.84 13.91
N GLU A 19 -0.32 0.31 13.35
CA GLU A 19 -1.37 0.40 12.34
C GLU A 19 -1.05 -0.43 11.07
N VAL A 20 0.22 -0.49 10.67
CA VAL A 20 0.64 -1.35 9.54
C VAL A 20 0.48 -2.84 9.87
N LYS A 21 0.68 -3.25 11.13
CA LYS A 21 0.42 -4.63 11.56
C LYS A 21 -1.07 -4.95 11.53
N GLU A 22 -1.90 -4.06 12.04
CA GLU A 22 -3.37 -4.20 12.00
C GLU A 22 -3.87 -4.30 10.56
N LEU A 23 -3.34 -3.45 9.66
CA LEU A 23 -3.64 -3.53 8.24
C LEU A 23 -3.23 -4.87 7.62
N LYS A 24 -2.06 -5.40 7.98
CA LYS A 24 -1.61 -6.71 7.50
C LYS A 24 -2.59 -7.81 7.93
N GLU A 25 -2.97 -7.85 9.20
CA GLU A 25 -3.93 -8.83 9.73
C GLU A 25 -5.28 -8.75 9.01
N PHE A 26 -5.76 -7.52 8.78
CA PHE A 26 -6.98 -7.28 8.00
C PHE A 26 -6.87 -7.83 6.57
N LEU A 27 -5.75 -7.58 5.89
CA LEU A 27 -5.53 -8.01 4.51
C LEU A 27 -5.40 -9.52 4.36
N GLU A 28 -4.89 -10.25 5.35
CA GLU A 28 -4.72 -11.71 5.28
C GLU A 28 -6.03 -12.44 4.95
N GLU A 29 -7.17 -11.95 5.44
CA GLU A 29 -8.49 -12.54 5.15
C GLU A 29 -9.26 -11.83 4.04
N LYS A 30 -9.06 -10.51 3.88
CA LYS A 30 -9.93 -9.66 3.06
C LYS A 30 -9.35 -9.31 1.70
N LEU A 31 -8.06 -9.55 1.46
CA LEU A 31 -7.39 -9.18 0.22
C LEU A 31 -8.08 -9.71 -1.05
N VAL A 32 -8.71 -10.89 -0.97
CA VAL A 32 -9.44 -11.47 -2.11
C VAL A 32 -10.53 -10.53 -2.64
N TYR A 33 -11.16 -9.74 -1.76
CA TYR A 33 -12.27 -8.85 -2.09
C TYR A 33 -11.84 -7.42 -2.46
N ILE A 34 -10.56 -7.08 -2.31
CA ILE A 34 -10.06 -5.72 -2.55
C ILE A 34 -9.53 -5.63 -3.99
N GLU A 35 -10.10 -4.76 -4.80
CA GLU A 35 -9.68 -4.55 -6.20
C GLU A 35 -8.64 -3.43 -6.31
N ALA A 36 -8.71 -2.43 -5.43
CA ALA A 36 -7.81 -1.29 -5.45
C ALA A 36 -7.33 -0.90 -4.04
N ILE A 37 -6.10 -0.39 -3.96
CA ILE A 37 -5.55 0.28 -2.78
C ILE A 37 -5.13 1.68 -3.19
N GLU A 38 -5.80 2.68 -2.62
CA GLU A 38 -5.50 4.09 -2.83
C GLU A 38 -4.85 4.69 -1.58
N LEU A 39 -3.99 5.69 -1.78
CA LEU A 39 -3.35 6.41 -0.69
C LEU A 39 -3.80 7.87 -0.70
N ASP A 40 -4.28 8.35 0.44
CA ASP A 40 -5.13 9.55 0.54
C ASP A 40 -4.41 10.88 0.28
N GLU A 41 -3.08 10.90 0.12
CA GLU A 41 -2.31 12.15 -0.04
C GLU A 41 -1.06 11.98 -0.92
N GLU A 42 -0.55 13.08 -1.47
CA GLU A 42 0.81 13.12 -2.00
C GLU A 42 1.80 13.23 -0.82
N GLY A 43 2.62 12.20 -0.60
CA GLY A 43 3.55 12.19 0.53
C GLY A 43 4.54 11.05 0.52
N ASP A 44 5.48 11.10 1.46
CA ASP A 44 6.36 9.98 1.77
C ASP A 44 5.77 9.15 2.89
N PRO A 45 5.83 7.80 2.83
CA PRO A 45 5.42 6.98 3.95
C PRO A 45 6.16 7.37 5.23
N SER A 46 5.47 7.31 6.36
CA SER A 46 6.11 7.44 7.68
C SER A 46 7.06 6.26 7.95
N THR A 47 6.79 5.08 7.38
CA THR A 47 7.55 3.85 7.60
C THR A 47 7.77 3.05 6.32
N SER A 48 8.94 2.40 6.21
CA SER A 48 9.21 1.46 5.10
C SER A 48 8.36 0.19 5.18
N SER A 49 7.78 -0.12 6.35
CA SER A 49 6.90 -1.27 6.56
C SER A 49 5.63 -1.19 5.73
N LEU A 50 5.05 0.00 5.58
CA LEU A 50 3.88 0.21 4.71
C LEU A 50 4.23 -0.13 3.25
N LEU A 51 5.39 0.34 2.78
CA LEU A 51 5.87 0.00 1.43
C LEU A 51 6.06 -1.49 1.27
N GLN A 52 6.76 -2.14 2.21
CA GLN A 52 6.97 -3.58 2.19
C GLN A 52 5.64 -4.35 2.11
N LEU A 53 4.62 -3.91 2.87
CA LEU A 53 3.30 -4.51 2.86
C LEU A 53 2.63 -4.35 1.48
N LEU A 54 2.59 -3.13 0.93
CA LEU A 54 2.00 -2.85 -0.39
C LEU A 54 2.67 -3.69 -1.50
N PHE A 55 4.01 -3.79 -1.49
CA PHE A 55 4.73 -4.67 -2.42
C PHE A 55 4.37 -6.14 -2.23
N SER A 56 4.29 -6.61 -0.98
CA SER A 56 3.88 -7.98 -0.68
C SER A 56 2.47 -8.26 -1.19
N VAL A 57 1.55 -7.30 -1.04
CA VAL A 57 0.18 -7.38 -1.54
C VAL A 57 0.14 -7.48 -3.06
N LYS A 58 0.84 -6.58 -3.77
CA LYS A 58 0.93 -6.62 -5.24
C LYS A 58 1.55 -7.93 -5.74
N LYS A 59 2.49 -8.51 -4.99
CA LYS A 59 3.07 -9.82 -5.32
C LYS A 59 2.05 -10.96 -5.13
N SER A 60 1.25 -10.91 -4.08
CA SER A 60 0.24 -11.93 -3.77
C SER A 60 -1.00 -11.85 -4.66
N LYS A 61 -1.38 -10.65 -5.09
CA LYS A 61 -2.53 -10.36 -5.97
C LYS A 61 -2.07 -9.43 -7.11
N PRO A 62 -1.41 -9.93 -8.17
CA PRO A 62 -0.83 -9.10 -9.24
C PRO A 62 -1.83 -8.16 -9.93
N GLU A 63 -3.09 -8.56 -10.00
CA GLU A 63 -4.20 -7.81 -10.60
C GLU A 63 -4.69 -6.64 -9.74
N ILE A 64 -4.34 -6.57 -8.45
CA ILE A 64 -4.77 -5.47 -7.59
C ILE A 64 -4.18 -4.15 -8.08
N VAL A 65 -5.01 -3.11 -8.14
CA VAL A 65 -4.60 -1.78 -8.56
C VAL A 65 -4.01 -1.06 -7.35
N ILE A 66 -2.73 -0.67 -7.42
CA ILE A 66 -2.09 0.17 -6.40
C ILE A 66 -1.40 1.31 -7.14
N PRO A 67 -2.09 2.43 -7.42
CA PRO A 67 -1.58 3.50 -8.29
C PRO A 67 -0.21 4.02 -7.85
N ALA A 68 0.03 4.05 -6.54
CA ALA A 68 1.32 4.44 -5.98
C ALA A 68 2.47 3.55 -6.50
N LEU A 69 2.28 2.23 -6.60
CA LEU A 69 3.34 1.28 -7.02
C LEU A 69 3.57 1.23 -8.54
N GLU A 70 2.73 1.87 -9.35
CA GLU A 70 2.85 1.83 -10.81
C GLU A 70 4.10 2.60 -11.29
N VAL A 71 4.78 2.03 -12.31
CA VAL A 71 6.11 2.47 -12.75
C VAL A 71 6.09 3.93 -13.18
N GLY A 72 6.89 4.76 -12.50
CA GLY A 72 7.07 6.17 -12.82
C GLY A 72 6.49 7.13 -11.80
N VAL A 73 5.71 6.64 -10.83
CA VAL A 73 4.99 7.50 -9.87
C VAL A 73 5.77 7.75 -8.58
N MET A 74 6.53 6.78 -8.05
CA MET A 74 7.18 6.95 -6.74
C MET A 74 8.67 7.31 -6.81
N ARG A 75 8.96 8.60 -6.62
CA ARG A 75 10.20 9.05 -5.97
C ARG A 75 9.89 9.30 -4.51
N PHE A 76 10.39 8.45 -3.63
CA PHE A 76 10.30 8.74 -2.21
C PHE A 76 11.41 9.72 -1.85
N GLY A 77 11.05 10.90 -1.35
CA GLY A 77 12.03 11.87 -0.87
C GLY A 77 12.90 11.28 0.24
N ARG A 78 12.26 10.51 1.14
CA ARG A 78 12.91 9.86 2.29
C ARG A 78 13.58 8.52 1.98
N PHE A 79 13.02 7.71 1.08
CA PHE A 79 13.46 6.32 0.86
C PHE A 79 14.17 6.10 -0.48
N GLY A 80 14.30 7.13 -1.31
CA GLY A 80 14.94 7.06 -2.62
C GLY A 80 14.05 6.40 -3.67
N LYS A 81 14.62 5.50 -4.47
CA LYS A 81 13.91 4.81 -5.56
C LYS A 81 13.81 3.33 -5.25
N ILE A 82 12.61 2.78 -5.37
CA ILE A 82 12.42 1.34 -5.36
C ILE A 82 12.34 0.86 -6.80
N GLY A 83 13.30 0.03 -7.20
CA GLY A 83 13.29 -0.63 -8.50
C GLY A 83 12.53 -1.94 -8.39
N TRP A 84 11.41 -2.05 -9.09
CA TRP A 84 10.66 -3.29 -9.23
C TRP A 84 10.66 -3.73 -10.71
N ARG A 85 10.91 -5.01 -10.96
CA ARG A 85 10.65 -5.64 -12.25
C ARG A 85 9.38 -6.47 -12.09
N VAL A 86 8.33 -6.07 -12.80
CA VAL A 86 7.12 -6.86 -12.99
C VAL A 86 7.44 -8.05 -13.87
#